data_AF-A0A4U7DQU7-F1
#
_entry.id   AF-A0A4U7DQU7-F1
#
_cell.length_a   1.000
_cell.length_b   1.000
_cell.length_c   1.000
_cell.angle_alpha   90.00
_cell.angle_beta   90.00
_cell.angle_gamma   90.00
#
_symmetry.space_group_name_H-M   'P 1'
#
loop_
_entity.id
_entity.type
_entity.pdbx_description
1 polymer ?
#
loop_
_entity_poly.entity_id
_entity_poly.type
_entity_poly.pdbx_seq_one_letter_code
_entity_poly.pdbx_strand_id
1 'polypeptide(L)'
;MSSSEGYLLNAIQTPGPLLPVYRSISQGSETKSHIKSDTQIDSGLDSILDGLRLLRMIGKEEEAYYAREYEWDVGDERWNFRLTVLHNLVQECQSNDWGKQAAVLLNYKFLLDKDIQHFENNEEPIYTDIDDWYAEINYRPQSQQGLIMHNDNKFANWTRIVHFLGLVHKVSGREHTVYPDPALIRYSLDLAAEDSAINIDGTPGIVIEQYLRWLRENLLYVETTSDGAIPEGIARVLFELIRDDEIRIVEYGDAGAVTLGGIPPYDGIDSQANAIKLI
;
A
#
# COMPACT_ATOMS: atom_id res chain seq x y z
N MET A 1 -6.80 17.72 10.59
CA MET A 1 -5.35 17.46 10.38
C MET A 1 -4.44 18.44 11.16
N SER A 2 -3.45 17.97 11.92
CA SER A 2 -2.55 18.79 12.75
C SER A 2 -1.40 19.41 11.94
N SER A 3 -1.03 20.68 12.16
CA SER A 3 0.14 21.32 11.51
C SER A 3 1.49 20.94 12.13
N SER A 4 1.50 20.33 13.33
CA SER A 4 2.73 19.96 14.06
C SER A 4 3.29 18.59 13.71
N GLU A 5 2.46 17.69 13.18
CA GLU A 5 2.91 16.36 12.76
C GLU A 5 3.82 16.44 11.53
N GLY A 6 4.85 15.59 11.46
CA GLY A 6 5.71 15.45 10.28
C GLY A 6 4.97 14.92 9.05
N TYR A 7 5.62 14.98 7.89
CA TYR A 7 5.09 14.46 6.64
C TYR A 7 6.01 13.36 6.10
N LEU A 8 5.45 12.18 5.81
CA LEU A 8 6.23 10.99 5.47
C LEU A 8 7.18 11.24 4.28
N LEU A 9 6.70 11.95 3.26
CA LEU A 9 7.47 12.21 2.03
C LEU A 9 8.65 13.17 2.26
N ASN A 10 8.66 13.88 3.40
CA ASN A 10 9.81 14.68 3.85
C ASN A 10 10.75 13.87 4.76
N ALA A 11 10.18 12.93 5.54
CA ALA A 11 10.89 12.22 6.59
C ALA A 11 11.69 11.01 6.08
N ILE A 12 11.09 10.18 5.20
CA ILE A 12 11.71 8.91 4.77
C ILE A 12 12.39 9.09 3.42
N GLN A 13 13.72 9.16 3.44
CA GLN A 13 14.53 9.23 2.22
C GLN A 13 15.04 7.86 1.77
N THR A 14 15.27 6.95 2.72
CA THR A 14 15.78 5.59 2.46
C THR A 14 14.98 4.59 3.30
N PRO A 15 14.00 3.88 2.71
CA PRO A 15 13.14 2.95 3.46
C PRO A 15 13.82 1.64 3.90
N GLY A 16 14.91 1.23 3.23
CA GLY A 16 15.55 -0.08 3.48
C GLY A 16 15.87 -0.38 4.96
N PRO A 17 16.41 0.58 5.73
CA PRO A 17 16.66 0.42 7.16
C PRO A 17 15.45 0.42 8.09
N LEU A 18 14.21 0.67 7.61
CA LEU A 18 13.02 0.73 8.46
C LEU A 18 12.79 -0.60 9.20
N LEU A 19 12.80 -1.72 8.48
CA LEU A 19 12.56 -3.04 9.07
C LEU A 19 13.69 -3.44 10.06
N PRO A 20 14.99 -3.32 9.73
CA PRO A 20 16.06 -3.56 10.71
C PRO A 20 15.92 -2.74 11.99
N VAL A 21 15.57 -1.44 11.89
CA VAL A 21 15.37 -0.60 13.08
C VAL A 21 14.13 -1.01 13.86
N TYR A 22 13.01 -1.30 13.20
CA TYR A 22 11.82 -1.83 13.86
C TYR A 22 12.13 -3.13 14.60
N ARG A 23 12.84 -4.07 13.96
CA ARG A 23 13.23 -5.35 14.53
C ARG A 23 14.11 -5.16 15.78
N SER A 24 15.06 -4.22 15.73
CA SER A 24 15.88 -3.87 16.89
C SER A 24 15.03 -3.45 18.09
N ILE A 25 14.01 -2.62 17.86
CA ILE A 25 13.09 -2.15 18.90
C ILE A 25 12.17 -3.27 19.38
N SER A 26 11.61 -4.08 18.47
CA SER A 26 10.73 -5.21 18.84
C SER A 26 11.46 -6.29 19.63
N GLN A 27 12.79 -6.38 19.49
CA GLN A 27 13.67 -7.26 20.26
C GLN A 27 14.19 -6.62 21.57
N GLY A 28 13.73 -5.42 21.93
CA GLY A 28 13.98 -4.79 23.23
C GLY A 28 14.97 -3.62 23.22
N SER A 29 15.41 -3.11 22.06
CA SER A 29 16.23 -1.89 22.01
C SER A 29 15.38 -0.63 22.23
N GLU A 30 15.32 -0.16 23.47
CA GLU A 30 14.47 0.98 23.85
C GLU A 30 15.12 2.36 23.62
N THR A 31 16.44 2.45 23.47
CA THR A 31 17.14 3.75 23.34
C THR A 31 17.83 3.91 21.99
N LYS A 32 17.99 5.14 21.51
CA LYS A 32 18.73 5.42 20.26
C LYS A 32 20.13 4.81 20.26
N SER A 33 20.83 4.84 21.39
CA SER A 33 22.16 4.27 21.52
C SER A 33 22.17 2.75 21.38
N HIS A 34 21.19 2.06 21.96
CA HIS A 34 21.04 0.61 21.80
C HIS A 34 20.69 0.25 20.35
N ILE A 35 19.70 0.93 19.77
CA ILE A 35 19.28 0.71 18.38
C ILE A 35 20.45 0.95 17.42
N LYS A 36 21.24 2.01 17.63
CA LYS A 36 22.44 2.30 16.83
C LYS A 36 23.48 1.17 16.96
N SER A 37 23.72 0.69 18.18
CA SER A 37 24.68 -0.39 18.43
C SER A 37 24.24 -1.72 17.80
N ASP A 38 22.95 -2.00 17.78
CA ASP A 38 22.40 -3.23 17.21
C ASP A 38 22.37 -3.18 15.67
N THR A 39 21.89 -2.06 15.11
CA THR A 39 21.70 -1.91 13.65
C THR A 39 22.93 -1.45 12.88
N GLN A 40 23.95 -0.94 13.58
CA GLN A 40 25.16 -0.34 12.98
C GLN A 40 24.87 0.85 12.05
N ILE A 41 23.75 1.56 12.27
CA ILE A 41 23.36 2.73 11.48
C ILE A 41 24.01 3.98 12.07
N ASP A 42 25.05 4.48 11.40
CA ASP A 42 25.83 5.62 11.88
C ASP A 42 25.18 6.98 11.67
N SER A 43 24.41 7.12 10.59
CA SER A 43 23.74 8.36 10.18
C SER A 43 22.30 8.08 9.74
N GLY A 44 21.42 9.08 9.90
CA GLY A 44 20.02 8.98 9.46
C GLY A 44 19.08 8.21 10.40
N LEU A 45 19.55 7.70 11.54
CA LEU A 45 18.71 6.97 12.50
C LEU A 45 17.49 7.79 12.97
N ASP A 46 17.65 9.09 13.20
CA ASP A 46 16.53 9.96 13.60
C ASP A 46 15.43 10.00 12.54
N SER A 47 15.79 10.12 11.27
CA SER A 47 14.85 10.11 10.14
C SER A 47 14.15 8.75 10.00
N ILE A 48 14.84 7.64 10.29
CA ILE A 48 14.26 6.30 10.28
C ILE A 48 13.27 6.12 11.43
N LEU A 49 13.64 6.55 12.65
CA LEU A 49 12.76 6.50 13.82
C LEU A 49 11.52 7.39 13.64
N ASP A 50 11.69 8.60 13.14
CA ASP A 50 10.57 9.49 12.82
C ASP A 50 9.69 8.89 11.72
N GLY A 51 10.29 8.28 10.70
CA GLY A 51 9.60 7.53 9.67
C GLY A 51 8.73 6.41 10.24
N LEU A 52 9.29 5.54 11.08
CA LEU A 52 8.56 4.46 11.75
C LEU A 52 7.42 4.98 12.63
N ARG A 53 7.60 6.12 13.32
CA ARG A 53 6.54 6.76 14.10
C ARG A 53 5.42 7.33 13.23
N LEU A 54 5.75 7.93 12.10
CA LEU A 54 4.77 8.42 11.12
C LEU A 54 4.02 7.26 10.46
N LEU A 55 4.68 6.13 10.22
CA LEU A 55 4.05 4.88 9.78
C LEU A 55 3.30 4.12 10.88
N ARG A 56 3.26 4.66 12.11
CA ARG A 56 2.64 4.06 13.29
C ARG A 56 3.22 2.69 13.68
N MET A 57 4.43 2.35 13.23
CA MET A 57 5.09 1.09 13.55
C MET A 57 5.74 1.09 14.94
N ILE A 58 6.13 2.27 15.43
CA ILE A 58 6.73 2.41 16.76
C ILE A 58 6.12 3.59 17.52
N GLY A 59 6.16 3.52 18.84
CA GLY A 59 5.86 4.63 19.74
C GLY A 59 7.11 5.11 20.48
N LYS A 60 6.95 6.20 21.23
CA LYS A 60 7.96 6.69 22.16
C LYS A 60 7.26 7.20 23.42
N GLU A 61 7.66 6.68 24.56
CA GLU A 61 7.25 7.14 25.89
C GLU A 61 8.49 7.62 26.62
N GLU A 62 8.48 8.89 27.04
CA GLU A 62 9.67 9.58 27.56
C GLU A 62 10.86 9.44 26.59
N GLU A 63 11.87 8.65 26.97
CA GLU A 63 13.05 8.36 26.16
C GLU A 63 13.07 6.95 25.55
N ALA A 64 12.09 6.10 25.89
CA ALA A 64 12.02 4.71 25.47
C ALA A 64 11.15 4.53 24.21
N TYR A 65 11.70 3.85 23.21
CA TYR A 65 10.99 3.39 22.02
C TYR A 65 10.36 2.02 22.28
N TYR A 66 9.16 1.80 21.74
CA TYR A 66 8.50 0.51 21.73
C TYR A 66 7.92 0.20 20.35
N ALA A 67 7.94 -1.07 19.96
CA ALA A 67 7.33 -1.53 18.73
C ALA A 67 5.84 -1.78 18.94
N ARG A 68 5.03 -1.48 17.93
CA ARG A 68 3.65 -1.99 17.85
C ARG A 68 3.66 -3.36 17.22
N GLU A 69 2.73 -4.22 17.61
CA GLU A 69 2.58 -5.56 17.03
C GLU A 69 2.22 -5.48 15.55
N TYR A 70 2.55 -6.52 14.80
CA TYR A 70 2.06 -6.66 13.44
C TYR A 70 0.57 -6.95 13.46
N GLU A 71 -0.15 -6.38 12.48
CA GLU A 71 -1.59 -6.61 12.34
C GLU A 71 -1.89 -8.08 11.98
N TRP A 72 -1.03 -8.68 11.14
CA TRP A 72 -1.15 -10.07 10.72
C TRP A 72 0.18 -10.80 10.82
N ASP A 73 0.10 -12.12 10.96
CA ASP A 73 1.22 -13.05 10.81
C ASP A 73 0.99 -13.97 9.62
N VAL A 74 1.63 -13.65 8.50
CA VAL A 74 1.61 -14.46 7.27
C VAL A 74 2.86 -15.36 7.15
N GLY A 75 3.63 -15.53 8.24
CA GLY A 75 4.81 -16.41 8.27
C GLY A 75 6.08 -15.82 7.64
N ASP A 76 6.03 -14.57 7.18
CA ASP A 76 7.19 -13.82 6.66
C ASP A 76 7.22 -12.42 7.29
N GLU A 77 8.26 -12.14 8.09
CA GLU A 77 8.40 -10.87 8.83
C GLU A 77 8.43 -9.64 7.91
N ARG A 78 9.02 -9.76 6.71
CA ARG A 78 9.04 -8.66 5.75
C ARG A 78 7.64 -8.36 5.26
N TRP A 79 6.82 -9.39 5.03
CA TRP A 79 5.42 -9.21 4.66
C TRP A 79 4.56 -8.74 5.81
N ASN A 80 4.72 -9.28 7.02
CA ASN A 80 4.03 -8.80 8.23
C ASN A 80 4.27 -7.29 8.42
N PHE A 81 5.53 -6.84 8.28
CA PHE A 81 5.88 -5.43 8.35
C PHE A 81 5.21 -4.60 7.24
N ARG A 82 5.29 -5.04 5.98
CA ARG A 82 4.72 -4.30 4.84
C ARG A 82 3.20 -4.20 4.93
N LEU A 83 2.52 -5.30 5.22
CA LEU A 83 1.06 -5.35 5.38
C LEU A 83 0.61 -4.46 6.54
N THR A 84 1.31 -4.50 7.68
CA THR A 84 1.01 -3.61 8.81
C THR A 84 1.23 -2.14 8.46
N VAL A 85 2.29 -1.80 7.71
CA VAL A 85 2.49 -0.43 7.22
C VAL A 85 1.35 0.02 6.31
N LEU A 86 0.95 -0.82 5.36
CA LEU A 86 -0.16 -0.54 4.45
C LEU A 86 -1.47 -0.37 5.20
N HIS A 87 -1.74 -1.24 6.17
CA HIS A 87 -2.89 -1.11 7.08
C HIS A 87 -2.90 0.23 7.82
N ASN A 88 -1.79 0.59 8.45
CA ASN A 88 -1.70 1.87 9.15
C ASN A 88 -1.89 3.08 8.21
N LEU A 89 -1.40 2.99 6.97
CA LEU A 89 -1.56 4.05 5.97
C LEU A 89 -3.01 4.14 5.46
N VAL A 90 -3.70 3.02 5.28
CA VAL A 90 -5.09 3.04 4.80
C VAL A 90 -6.04 3.59 5.86
N GLN A 91 -5.71 3.46 7.15
CA GLN A 91 -6.45 4.14 8.22
C GLN A 91 -6.38 5.68 8.12
N GLU A 92 -5.37 6.23 7.44
CA GLU A 92 -5.28 7.68 7.18
C GLU A 92 -6.15 8.09 5.96
N CYS A 93 -6.68 7.14 5.18
CA CYS A 93 -7.47 7.37 3.98
C CYS A 93 -8.99 7.43 4.25
N GLN A 94 -9.42 8.31 5.15
CA GLN A 94 -10.83 8.57 5.43
C GLN A 94 -11.30 9.81 4.66
N SER A 95 -12.23 9.64 3.72
CA SER A 95 -12.62 10.72 2.79
C SER A 95 -13.24 11.95 3.46
N ASN A 96 -13.76 11.80 4.68
CA ASN A 96 -14.28 12.88 5.51
C ASN A 96 -13.24 13.50 6.46
N ASP A 97 -12.11 12.84 6.69
CA ASP A 97 -11.01 13.31 7.54
C ASP A 97 -9.68 12.71 7.10
N TRP A 98 -9.17 13.19 5.96
CA TRP A 98 -7.89 12.73 5.44
C TRP A 98 -6.78 12.92 6.48
N GLY A 99 -6.07 11.84 6.78
CA GLY A 99 -4.85 11.86 7.56
C GLY A 99 -3.69 12.43 6.76
N LYS A 100 -2.67 12.93 7.45
CA LYS A 100 -1.54 13.60 6.78
C LYS A 100 -0.68 12.62 5.98
N GLN A 101 -0.67 11.35 6.37
CA GLN A 101 0.13 10.33 5.67
C GLN A 101 -0.64 9.65 4.53
N ALA A 102 -1.93 9.99 4.35
CA ALA A 102 -2.77 9.48 3.25
C ALA A 102 -2.15 9.68 1.87
N ALA A 103 -1.29 10.69 1.72
CA ALA A 103 -0.57 10.99 0.48
C ALA A 103 0.12 9.76 -0.15
N VAL A 104 0.60 8.81 0.66
CA VAL A 104 1.28 7.62 0.13
C VAL A 104 0.35 6.80 -0.76
N LEU A 105 -0.83 6.46 -0.24
CA LEU A 105 -1.82 5.65 -0.97
C LEU A 105 -2.65 6.48 -1.94
N LEU A 106 -2.89 7.77 -1.67
CA LEU A 106 -3.59 8.66 -2.60
C LEU A 106 -2.79 8.86 -3.90
N ASN A 107 -1.47 9.06 -3.83
CA ASN A 107 -0.63 9.10 -5.04
C ASN A 107 -0.72 7.80 -5.84
N TYR A 108 -0.67 6.66 -5.16
CA TYR A 108 -0.77 5.36 -5.81
C TYR A 108 -2.15 5.16 -6.46
N LYS A 109 -3.23 5.52 -5.76
CA LYS A 109 -4.59 5.54 -6.31
C LYS A 109 -4.67 6.39 -7.56
N PHE A 110 -4.09 7.60 -7.54
CA PHE A 110 -4.12 8.47 -8.70
C PHE A 110 -3.48 7.81 -9.94
N LEU A 111 -2.34 7.13 -9.77
CA LEU A 111 -1.71 6.41 -10.88
C LEU A 111 -2.60 5.27 -11.41
N LEU A 112 -3.27 4.53 -10.52
CA LEU A 112 -4.22 3.49 -10.92
C LEU A 112 -5.45 4.06 -11.65
N ASP A 113 -6.05 5.11 -11.10
CA ASP A 113 -7.26 5.75 -11.66
C ASP A 113 -6.99 6.39 -13.04
N LYS A 114 -5.76 6.85 -13.28
CA LYS A 114 -5.32 7.43 -14.56
C LYS A 114 -4.65 6.42 -15.51
N ASP A 115 -4.59 5.14 -15.12
CA ASP A 115 -3.88 4.09 -15.87
C ASP A 115 -2.42 4.46 -16.23
N ILE A 116 -1.73 5.14 -15.31
CA ILE A 116 -0.32 5.48 -15.48
C ILE A 116 0.51 4.24 -15.11
N GLN A 117 0.95 3.50 -16.12
CA GLN A 117 1.68 2.25 -15.95
C GLN A 117 3.19 2.44 -15.80
N HIS A 118 3.72 3.55 -16.32
CA HIS A 118 5.14 3.91 -16.29
C HIS A 118 5.29 5.39 -15.92
N PHE A 119 6.31 5.71 -15.12
CA PHE A 119 6.61 7.09 -14.75
C PHE A 119 8.09 7.26 -14.35
N GLU A 120 8.60 8.50 -14.42
CA GLU A 120 9.87 8.86 -13.80
C GLU A 120 9.69 9.43 -12.39
N ASN A 121 10.59 9.10 -11.46
CA ASN A 121 10.48 9.53 -10.06
C ASN A 121 10.70 11.05 -9.80
N ASN A 122 10.82 11.85 -10.86
CA ASN A 122 10.89 13.31 -10.87
C ASN A 122 10.00 13.92 -11.96
N GLU A 123 8.93 13.22 -12.36
CA GLU A 123 8.06 13.64 -13.45
C GLU A 123 7.08 14.73 -12.99
N GLU A 124 7.45 15.98 -13.23
CA GLU A 124 6.69 17.16 -12.80
C GLU A 124 5.22 17.19 -13.25
N PRO A 125 4.88 16.85 -14.49
CA PRO A 125 3.48 16.80 -14.91
C PRO A 125 2.63 15.89 -14.01
N ILE A 126 3.13 14.68 -13.68
CA ILE A 126 2.40 13.72 -12.86
C ILE A 126 2.17 14.24 -11.45
N TYR A 127 3.22 14.71 -10.77
CA TYR A 127 3.04 15.14 -9.39
C TYR A 127 2.29 16.47 -9.26
N THR A 128 2.25 17.29 -10.32
CA THR A 128 1.41 18.48 -10.40
C THR A 128 -0.05 18.10 -10.55
N ASP A 129 -0.37 17.14 -11.44
CA ASP A 129 -1.75 16.65 -11.62
C ASP A 129 -2.28 15.98 -10.33
N ILE A 130 -1.40 15.30 -9.58
CA ILE A 130 -1.72 14.77 -8.25
C ILE A 130 -2.11 15.90 -7.29
N ASP A 131 -1.35 16.99 -7.24
CA ASP A 131 -1.64 18.13 -6.36
C ASP A 131 -2.93 18.86 -6.74
N ASP A 132 -3.25 18.94 -8.04
CA ASP A 132 -4.53 19.47 -8.51
C ASP A 132 -5.69 18.55 -8.09
N TRP A 133 -5.54 17.23 -8.28
CA TRP A 133 -6.53 16.25 -7.83
C TRP A 133 -6.72 16.25 -6.31
N TYR A 134 -5.65 16.46 -5.52
CA TYR A 134 -5.76 16.65 -4.07
C TYR A 134 -6.71 17.79 -3.70
N ALA A 135 -6.66 18.90 -4.44
CA ALA A 135 -7.57 20.01 -4.23
C ALA A 135 -9.04 19.64 -4.54
N GLU A 136 -9.28 18.80 -5.56
CA GLU A 136 -10.60 18.30 -5.95
C GLU A 136 -11.21 17.40 -4.86
N ILE A 137 -10.42 16.49 -4.27
CA ILE A 137 -10.87 15.59 -3.19
C ILE A 137 -10.79 16.22 -1.78
N ASN A 138 -10.46 17.52 -1.72
CA ASN A 138 -10.29 18.29 -0.49
C ASN A 138 -9.22 17.70 0.47
N TYR A 139 -8.18 17.07 -0.07
CA TYR A 139 -7.00 16.68 0.68
C TYR A 139 -5.99 17.83 0.69
N ARG A 140 -5.68 18.37 1.88
CA ARG A 140 -4.83 19.57 2.05
C ARG A 140 -3.80 19.40 3.15
N PRO A 141 -2.71 18.63 2.94
CA PRO A 141 -1.70 18.40 3.97
C PRO A 141 -1.01 19.72 4.38
N GLN A 142 -1.04 20.06 5.68
CA GLN A 142 -0.48 21.32 6.20
C GLN A 142 0.81 21.11 6.99
N SER A 143 1.73 22.05 6.86
CA SER A 143 2.88 22.25 7.75
C SER A 143 2.76 23.61 8.46
N GLN A 144 3.71 23.94 9.35
CA GLN A 144 3.80 25.30 9.91
C GLN A 144 4.07 26.37 8.84
N GLN A 145 4.59 25.99 7.67
CA GLN A 145 4.89 26.88 6.55
C GLN A 145 3.74 26.98 5.53
N GLY A 146 2.62 26.29 5.78
CA GLY A 146 1.47 26.24 4.89
C GLY A 146 1.27 24.89 4.21
N LEU A 147 0.52 24.90 3.11
CA LEU A 147 0.17 23.72 2.32
C LEU A 147 1.43 23.02 1.80
N ILE A 148 1.46 21.71 1.94
CA ILE A 148 2.55 20.86 1.46
C ILE A 148 2.19 20.40 0.04
N MET A 149 2.99 20.85 -0.94
CA MET A 149 2.88 20.44 -2.35
C MET A 149 3.97 19.43 -2.70
N HIS A 150 3.78 18.66 -3.76
CA HIS A 150 4.83 17.81 -4.32
C HIS A 150 5.99 18.63 -4.90
N ASN A 151 7.12 17.95 -5.06
CA ASN A 151 8.30 18.36 -5.81
C ASN A 151 9.16 17.12 -6.08
N ASP A 152 10.20 17.24 -6.90
CA ASP A 152 11.14 16.15 -7.23
C ASP A 152 11.56 15.32 -6.01
N ASN A 153 11.96 15.96 -4.92
CA ASN A 153 12.45 15.25 -3.74
C ASN A 153 11.33 14.45 -3.05
N LYS A 154 10.15 15.04 -2.88
CA LYS A 154 9.01 14.36 -2.25
C LYS A 154 8.50 13.22 -3.11
N PHE A 155 8.44 13.41 -4.42
CA PHE A 155 7.99 12.38 -5.35
C PHE A 155 9.01 11.23 -5.48
N ALA A 156 10.31 11.54 -5.46
CA ALA A 156 11.35 10.52 -5.37
C ALA A 156 11.32 9.74 -4.05
N ASN A 157 11.09 10.42 -2.91
CA ASN A 157 10.92 9.76 -1.61
C ASN A 157 9.69 8.87 -1.59
N TRP A 158 8.55 9.39 -2.07
CA TRP A 158 7.32 8.61 -2.26
C TRP A 158 7.59 7.35 -3.08
N THR A 159 8.24 7.48 -4.24
CA THR A 159 8.58 6.34 -5.12
C THR A 159 9.39 5.28 -4.39
N ARG A 160 10.38 5.69 -3.56
CA ARG A 160 11.16 4.74 -2.76
C ARG A 160 10.30 4.03 -1.72
N ILE A 161 9.39 4.75 -1.06
CA ILE A 161 8.46 4.17 -0.07
C ILE A 161 7.55 3.15 -0.75
N VAL A 162 6.85 3.51 -1.83
CA VAL A 162 5.93 2.61 -2.50
C VAL A 162 6.64 1.43 -3.17
N HIS A 163 7.89 1.59 -3.62
CA HIS A 163 8.73 0.48 -4.05
C HIS A 163 9.10 -0.45 -2.89
N PHE A 164 9.45 0.11 -1.73
CA PHE A 164 9.70 -0.68 -0.53
C PHE A 164 8.46 -1.46 -0.08
N LEU A 165 7.26 -0.90 -0.25
CA LEU A 165 5.99 -1.56 0.04
C LEU A 165 5.55 -2.56 -1.05
N GLY A 166 6.23 -2.59 -2.20
CA GLY A 166 5.92 -3.51 -3.30
C GLY A 166 4.74 -3.07 -4.15
N LEU A 167 4.52 -1.76 -4.33
CA LEU A 167 3.43 -1.22 -5.16
C LEU A 167 3.91 -0.71 -6.54
N VAL A 168 5.20 -0.40 -6.64
CA VAL A 168 5.86 0.02 -7.89
C VAL A 168 7.23 -0.65 -7.99
N HIS A 169 7.72 -0.88 -9.21
CA HIS A 169 8.99 -1.56 -9.45
C HIS A 169 9.92 -0.73 -10.31
N LYS A 170 11.22 -0.76 -10.00
CA LYS A 170 12.22 -0.05 -10.78
C LYS A 170 12.49 -0.78 -12.10
N VAL A 171 12.38 -0.07 -13.22
CA VAL A 171 12.69 -0.60 -14.57
C VAL A 171 14.13 -0.27 -14.92
N SER A 172 14.46 1.01 -15.01
CA SER A 172 15.78 1.51 -15.37
C SER A 172 15.99 2.92 -14.83
N GLY A 173 17.21 3.38 -14.56
CA GLY A 173 17.47 4.79 -14.21
C GLY A 173 16.53 5.38 -13.14
N ARG A 174 15.64 6.30 -13.58
CA ARG A 174 14.56 6.94 -12.80
C ARG A 174 13.17 6.41 -13.12
N GLU A 175 13.07 5.50 -14.08
CA GLU A 175 11.84 4.90 -14.60
C GLU A 175 11.35 3.77 -13.68
N HIS A 176 10.06 3.80 -13.40
CA HIS A 176 9.35 2.81 -12.58
C HIS A 176 8.07 2.37 -13.30
N THR A 177 7.59 1.18 -12.94
CA THR A 177 6.30 0.66 -13.36
C THR A 177 5.35 0.51 -12.18
N VAL A 178 4.06 0.80 -12.40
CA VAL A 178 3.00 0.75 -11.39
C VAL A 178 2.35 -0.62 -11.44
N TYR A 179 2.70 -1.45 -10.47
CA TYR A 179 2.34 -2.85 -10.44
C TYR A 179 2.55 -3.37 -9.01
N PRO A 180 1.50 -3.82 -8.30
CA PRO A 180 1.67 -4.41 -6.99
C PRO A 180 2.32 -5.79 -7.07
N ASP A 181 3.15 -6.11 -6.09
CA ASP A 181 3.81 -7.40 -5.96
C ASP A 181 2.75 -8.52 -5.86
N PRO A 182 2.82 -9.60 -6.65
CA PRO A 182 1.85 -10.68 -6.63
C PRO A 182 1.67 -11.32 -5.26
N ALA A 183 2.74 -11.42 -4.46
CA ALA A 183 2.65 -11.94 -3.11
C ALA A 183 1.81 -11.04 -2.20
N LEU A 184 1.83 -9.71 -2.38
CA LEU A 184 0.97 -8.79 -1.63
C LEU A 184 -0.51 -9.12 -1.89
N ILE A 185 -0.88 -9.25 -3.16
CA ILE A 185 -2.26 -9.54 -3.58
C ILE A 185 -2.67 -10.95 -3.12
N ARG A 186 -1.75 -11.92 -3.16
CA ARG A 186 -2.00 -13.28 -2.71
C ARG A 186 -2.27 -13.33 -1.19
N TYR A 187 -1.43 -12.69 -0.38
CA TYR A 187 -1.65 -12.62 1.07
C TYR A 187 -2.92 -11.87 1.42
N SER A 188 -3.23 -10.76 0.74
CA SER A 188 -4.48 -10.04 0.99
C SER A 188 -5.71 -10.85 0.63
N LEU A 189 -5.63 -11.72 -0.38
CA LEU A 189 -6.71 -12.65 -0.71
C LEU A 189 -6.92 -13.72 0.35
N ASP A 190 -5.85 -14.29 0.91
CA ASP A 190 -5.96 -15.24 2.04
C ASP A 190 -6.66 -14.57 3.24
N LEU A 191 -6.16 -13.40 3.65
CA LEU A 191 -6.69 -12.66 4.79
C LEU A 191 -8.16 -12.27 4.58
N ALA A 192 -8.50 -11.72 3.39
CA ALA A 192 -9.87 -11.32 3.09
C ALA A 192 -10.82 -12.52 2.98
N ALA A 193 -10.37 -13.63 2.39
CA ALA A 193 -11.17 -14.86 2.29
C ALA A 193 -11.44 -15.45 3.69
N GLU A 194 -10.44 -15.46 4.57
CA GLU A 194 -10.59 -15.87 5.97
C GLU A 194 -11.64 -15.01 6.70
N ASP A 195 -11.57 -13.69 6.58
CA ASP A 195 -12.54 -12.76 7.18
C ASP A 195 -13.96 -12.92 6.63
N SER A 196 -14.10 -13.20 5.33
CA SER A 196 -15.40 -13.35 4.68
C SER A 196 -16.10 -14.66 5.04
N ALA A 197 -15.33 -15.69 5.40
CA ALA A 197 -15.77 -17.06 5.62
C ALA A 197 -16.62 -17.66 4.47
N ILE A 198 -16.44 -17.16 3.24
CA ILE A 198 -17.12 -17.68 2.05
C ILE A 198 -16.36 -18.92 1.54
N ASN A 199 -17.11 -19.98 1.23
CA ASN A 199 -16.57 -21.19 0.59
C ASN A 199 -17.25 -21.39 -0.78
N ILE A 200 -16.43 -21.52 -1.83
CA ILE A 200 -16.86 -21.72 -3.21
C ILE A 200 -16.41 -23.13 -3.64
N ASP A 201 -17.36 -24.03 -3.84
CA ASP A 201 -17.13 -25.47 -4.08
C ASP A 201 -16.20 -26.15 -3.05
N GLY A 202 -16.26 -25.71 -1.80
CA GLY A 202 -15.46 -26.29 -0.71
C GLY A 202 -14.03 -25.76 -0.59
N THR A 203 -13.65 -24.71 -1.34
CA THR A 203 -12.42 -23.95 -1.08
C THR A 203 -12.75 -22.51 -0.65
N PRO A 204 -11.87 -21.86 0.13
CA PRO A 204 -12.08 -20.45 0.49
C PRO A 204 -12.18 -19.57 -0.74
N GLY A 205 -13.01 -18.53 -0.66
CA GLY A 205 -13.16 -17.55 -1.72
C GLY A 205 -13.74 -16.25 -1.19
N ILE A 206 -13.89 -15.27 -2.07
CA ILE A 206 -14.43 -13.96 -1.74
C ILE A 206 -15.07 -13.31 -2.98
N VAL A 207 -16.20 -12.63 -2.80
CA VAL A 207 -16.81 -11.84 -3.89
C VAL A 207 -15.90 -10.65 -4.22
N ILE A 208 -15.67 -10.36 -5.50
CA ILE A 208 -14.70 -9.34 -5.94
C ILE A 208 -14.97 -7.97 -5.30
N GLU A 209 -16.24 -7.55 -5.23
CA GLU A 209 -16.61 -6.29 -4.58
C GLU A 209 -16.29 -6.26 -3.07
N GLN A 210 -16.45 -7.41 -2.40
CA GLN A 210 -16.09 -7.54 -0.98
C GLN A 210 -14.57 -7.48 -0.81
N TYR A 211 -13.82 -8.10 -1.72
CA TYR A 211 -12.36 -8.03 -1.72
C TYR A 211 -11.84 -6.62 -1.94
N LEU A 212 -12.36 -5.88 -2.93
CA LEU A 212 -11.97 -4.48 -3.16
C LEU A 212 -12.31 -3.58 -1.96
N ARG A 213 -13.45 -3.83 -1.32
CA ARG A 213 -13.81 -3.15 -0.06
C ARG A 213 -12.82 -3.48 1.05
N TRP A 214 -12.50 -4.76 1.23
CA TRP A 214 -11.53 -5.21 2.22
C TRP A 214 -10.16 -4.57 1.98
N LEU A 215 -9.69 -4.52 0.72
CA LEU A 215 -8.45 -3.80 0.37
C LEU A 215 -8.52 -2.33 0.79
N ARG A 216 -9.61 -1.63 0.47
CA ARG A 216 -9.80 -0.21 0.84
C ARG A 216 -9.84 0.02 2.35
N GLU A 217 -10.28 -0.96 3.11
CA GLU A 217 -10.37 -0.88 4.58
C GLU A 217 -9.08 -1.32 5.28
N ASN A 218 -8.27 -2.17 4.62
CA ASN A 218 -7.16 -2.86 5.29
C ASN A 218 -5.77 -2.67 4.66
N LEU A 219 -5.62 -2.33 3.37
CA LEU A 219 -4.29 -2.28 2.73
C LEU A 219 -4.11 -1.17 1.68
N LEU A 220 -5.00 -1.06 0.72
CA LEU A 220 -4.84 -0.21 -0.46
C LEU A 220 -6.11 0.60 -0.71
N TYR A 221 -5.98 1.94 -0.79
CA TYR A 221 -7.11 2.81 -1.12
C TYR A 221 -7.44 2.71 -2.62
N VAL A 222 -8.13 1.64 -3.01
CA VAL A 222 -8.48 1.30 -4.40
C VAL A 222 -10.00 1.23 -4.55
N GLU A 223 -10.49 1.65 -5.71
CA GLU A 223 -11.91 1.59 -6.08
C GLU A 223 -12.03 0.99 -7.48
N THR A 224 -13.23 0.55 -7.84
CA THR A 224 -13.54 0.18 -9.22
C THR A 224 -13.43 1.41 -10.13
N THR A 225 -13.10 1.18 -11.39
CA THR A 225 -13.17 2.21 -12.44
C THR A 225 -14.62 2.68 -12.65
N SER A 226 -14.81 3.76 -13.42
CA SER A 226 -16.15 4.34 -13.66
C SER A 226 -17.12 3.40 -14.38
N ASP A 227 -16.62 2.42 -15.12
CA ASP A 227 -17.35 1.33 -15.76
C ASP A 227 -17.50 0.08 -14.87
N GLY A 228 -17.06 0.14 -13.62
CA GLY A 228 -17.22 -0.94 -12.63
C GLY A 228 -16.15 -2.04 -12.70
N ALA A 229 -15.08 -1.86 -13.48
CA ALA A 229 -14.01 -2.85 -13.62
C ALA A 229 -12.97 -2.74 -12.48
N ILE A 230 -12.19 -3.81 -12.32
CA ILE A 230 -10.98 -3.76 -11.49
C ILE A 230 -9.91 -2.92 -12.23
N PRO A 231 -9.24 -1.96 -11.57
CA PRO A 231 -8.15 -1.19 -12.20
C PRO A 231 -7.07 -2.09 -12.80
N GLU A 232 -6.56 -1.73 -13.99
CA GLU A 232 -5.66 -2.60 -14.77
C GLU A 232 -4.44 -3.09 -13.99
N GLY A 233 -3.84 -2.23 -13.17
CA GLY A 233 -2.69 -2.60 -12.33
C GLY A 233 -2.99 -3.78 -11.39
N ILE A 234 -4.19 -3.84 -10.83
CA ILE A 234 -4.63 -4.96 -9.97
C ILE A 234 -5.11 -6.14 -10.81
N ALA A 235 -5.84 -5.88 -11.90
CA ALA A 235 -6.34 -6.91 -12.80
C ALA A 235 -5.20 -7.76 -13.40
N ARG A 236 -4.06 -7.15 -13.73
CA ARG A 236 -2.86 -7.86 -14.22
C ARG A 236 -2.27 -8.80 -13.19
N VAL A 237 -2.18 -8.38 -11.93
CA VAL A 237 -1.67 -9.24 -10.85
C VAL A 237 -2.61 -10.43 -10.62
N LEU A 238 -3.93 -10.17 -10.57
CA LEU A 238 -4.92 -11.25 -10.47
C LEU A 238 -4.78 -12.22 -11.65
N PHE A 239 -4.57 -11.73 -12.86
CA PHE A 239 -4.36 -12.59 -14.02
C PHE A 239 -3.07 -13.43 -13.91
N GLU A 240 -2.00 -12.90 -13.33
CA GLU A 240 -0.80 -13.70 -13.05
C GLU A 240 -1.06 -14.81 -12.05
N LEU A 241 -1.78 -14.53 -10.96
CA LEU A 241 -2.18 -15.56 -9.99
C LEU A 241 -3.09 -16.62 -10.62
N ILE A 242 -3.95 -16.26 -11.57
CA ILE A 242 -4.77 -17.22 -12.33
C ILE A 242 -3.89 -18.10 -13.21
N ARG A 243 -2.93 -17.49 -13.93
CA ARG A 243 -2.01 -18.21 -14.83
C ARG A 243 -1.12 -19.19 -14.06
N ASP A 244 -0.76 -18.83 -12.84
CA ASP A 244 0.11 -19.61 -11.97
C ASP A 244 -0.69 -20.63 -11.13
N ASP A 245 -1.99 -20.82 -11.43
CA ASP A 245 -2.91 -21.76 -10.78
C ASP A 245 -3.07 -21.54 -9.26
N GLU A 246 -2.95 -20.30 -8.80
CA GLU A 246 -3.16 -19.94 -7.38
C GLU A 246 -4.60 -19.52 -7.08
N ILE A 247 -5.32 -18.98 -8.08
CA ILE A 247 -6.72 -18.55 -7.95
C ILE A 247 -7.53 -18.84 -9.21
N ARG A 248 -8.86 -18.76 -9.10
CA ARG A 248 -9.79 -18.68 -10.24
C ARG A 248 -10.80 -17.56 -10.04
N ILE A 249 -11.34 -17.05 -11.14
CA ILE A 249 -12.38 -16.02 -11.14
C ILE A 249 -13.66 -16.67 -11.64
N VAL A 250 -14.62 -16.86 -10.74
CA VAL A 250 -15.79 -17.72 -10.96
C VAL A 250 -17.10 -16.99 -10.71
N GLU A 251 -18.19 -17.52 -11.24
CA GLU A 251 -19.55 -17.08 -10.89
C GLU A 251 -19.96 -17.65 -9.53
N TYR A 252 -20.37 -16.78 -8.61
CA TYR A 252 -20.87 -17.15 -7.29
C TYR A 252 -22.06 -16.29 -6.87
N GLY A 253 -23.21 -16.93 -6.66
CA GLY A 253 -24.46 -16.25 -6.31
C GLY A 253 -24.97 -15.31 -7.40
N ASP A 254 -25.83 -14.37 -7.03
CA ASP A 254 -26.54 -13.47 -7.97
C ASP A 254 -25.84 -12.11 -8.15
N ALA A 255 -24.57 -11.97 -7.72
CA ALA A 255 -23.84 -10.71 -7.91
C ALA A 255 -23.55 -10.48 -9.40
N GLY A 256 -23.59 -9.21 -9.83
CA GLY A 256 -23.30 -8.87 -11.22
C GLY A 256 -21.87 -9.25 -11.61
N ALA A 257 -21.66 -9.58 -12.89
CA ALA A 257 -20.33 -9.90 -13.40
C ALA A 257 -19.38 -8.69 -13.25
N VAL A 258 -18.15 -8.96 -12.83
CA VAL A 258 -17.09 -7.96 -12.71
C VAL A 258 -15.99 -8.28 -13.72
N THR A 259 -15.62 -7.27 -14.51
CA THR A 259 -14.59 -7.43 -15.54
C THR A 259 -13.19 -7.14 -14.99
N LEU A 260 -12.21 -7.92 -15.46
CA LEU A 260 -10.79 -7.62 -15.29
C LEU A 260 -10.34 -6.71 -16.44
N GLY A 261 -10.11 -5.43 -16.15
CA GLY A 261 -9.71 -4.44 -17.15
C GLY A 261 -8.47 -4.89 -17.94
N GLY A 262 -8.55 -4.87 -19.27
CA GLY A 262 -7.42 -5.19 -20.15
C GLY A 262 -7.05 -6.67 -20.26
N ILE A 263 -7.78 -7.60 -19.63
CA ILE A 263 -7.48 -9.04 -19.63
C ILE A 263 -8.37 -9.79 -20.64
N PRO A 264 -7.80 -10.57 -21.59
CA PRO A 264 -8.59 -11.37 -22.53
C PRO A 264 -9.22 -12.60 -21.84
N PRO A 265 -10.23 -13.25 -22.46
CA PRO A 265 -10.80 -14.50 -21.96
C PRO A 265 -9.72 -15.57 -21.72
N TYR A 266 -9.85 -16.30 -20.61
CA TYR A 266 -8.90 -17.33 -20.19
C TYR A 266 -9.61 -18.46 -19.43
N ASP A 267 -9.11 -19.69 -19.51
CA ASP A 267 -9.77 -20.89 -18.95
C ASP A 267 -9.99 -20.85 -17.42
N GLY A 268 -9.30 -19.95 -16.70
CA GLY A 268 -9.48 -19.69 -15.27
C GLY A 268 -10.45 -18.55 -14.92
N ILE A 269 -11.16 -17.99 -15.91
CA ILE A 269 -12.09 -16.86 -15.76
C ILE A 269 -13.45 -17.23 -16.37
N ASP A 270 -14.47 -17.35 -15.54
CA ASP A 270 -15.84 -17.59 -15.99
C ASP A 270 -16.42 -16.36 -16.70
N SER A 271 -17.34 -16.59 -17.66
CA SER A 271 -17.95 -15.51 -18.44
C SER A 271 -18.90 -14.61 -17.65
N GLN A 272 -19.37 -15.06 -16.48
CA GLN A 272 -20.21 -14.31 -15.54
C GLN A 272 -19.51 -14.14 -14.19
N ALA A 273 -18.17 -14.13 -14.18
CA ALA A 273 -17.42 -14.14 -12.94
C ALA A 273 -17.64 -12.91 -12.09
N ASN A 274 -17.76 -13.13 -10.77
CA ASN A 274 -18.00 -12.10 -9.77
C ASN A 274 -17.27 -12.40 -8.44
N ALA A 275 -16.58 -13.54 -8.33
CA ALA A 275 -15.89 -13.98 -7.13
C ALA A 275 -14.51 -14.56 -7.45
N ILE A 276 -13.62 -14.47 -6.46
CA ILE A 276 -12.27 -15.02 -6.47
C ILE A 276 -12.28 -16.28 -5.63
N LYS A 277 -11.90 -17.40 -6.22
CA LYS A 277 -11.77 -18.71 -5.56
C LYS A 277 -10.28 -19.01 -5.38
N LEU A 278 -9.87 -19.37 -4.16
CA LEU A 278 -8.51 -19.79 -3.86
C LEU A 278 -8.34 -21.28 -4.20
N ILE A 279 -7.14 -21.66 -4.67
CA ILE A 279 -6.75 -23.04 -5.00
C ILE A 279 -5.91 -23.64 -3.87
#